data_AF-A0A1N7SQ56-F1
#
_entry.id   AF-A0A1N7SQ56-F1
#
_cell.length_a   1.000
_cell.length_b   1.000
_cell.length_c   1.000
_cell.angle_alpha   90.00
_cell.angle_beta   90.00
_cell.angle_gamma   90.00
#
_symmetry.space_group_name_H-M   'P 1'
#
loop_
_entity.id
_entity.type
_entity.pdbx_description
1 polymer ?
#
loop_
_entity_poly.entity_id
_entity_poly.type
_entity_poly.pdbx_seq_one_letter_code
_entity_poly.pdbx_strand_id
1 'polypeptide(L)'
;MQAVVFGDCAGWLHPAPGQHGVVLCNAFGYDELCTHRAWLQLAERLAAQQMPTLRFDYPGTGNSLDVEEDPGRVDAWIGSIADALGYLRAVSGVQRVSLCGFRLGAMLAALAAERLSGIDGLVLLAPVLSGKKYLRELHAHHQRWLSARTDISMFTAPDSMRTVGALGFGLHGDDIDRLAAIDLRNDTTAPARRVLLLEASDRNSGNALSARYEAHGAAVKRAPFDELDHFLVEARFSKLPARAFATVSAWLAGDVDGNGNIEASPASLRILNQPASRAILVAPTLAGANFVEQPVSVGACFAVYCRPRDALENAPAVLIPNTAANHNIGDGRCFVLFARRLAALGIASLRMDLAGLGDSAPEERTITLESLHSQEACADVIAGASWLVAQGHPAVVTFGICSGAFVGLHACAAHPQIVGAFGVNLQQFVWQGEERVRSNSAIASNRTLRHAALSTDKWKRIWSDKASLAGKARGLLARATRRFERRVADMMDATIGWSFSPNNARRFLELLHEKGAEVRLLYGEFDHGIDELKLHFGANLSGLRGFPHVRVAMLPIHDHSLFTRAAREAAMSDAQQWLLERFCRPPGTSSDAPYSPHATMAPAPTADP
;
A
#
# COMPACT_ATOMS: atom_id res chain seq x y z
N MET A 1 -6.32 1.71 20.59
CA MET A 1 -5.38 0.83 19.86
C MET A 1 -3.98 1.09 20.39
N GLN A 2 -3.14 0.07 20.52
CA GLN A 2 -1.74 0.15 20.96
C GLN A 2 -0.86 -0.62 19.98
N ALA A 3 0.19 -0.01 19.43
CA ALA A 3 1.16 -0.75 18.63
C ALA A 3 1.93 -1.74 19.52
N VAL A 4 2.33 -2.88 18.96
CA VAL A 4 3.05 -3.95 19.65
C VAL A 4 4.07 -4.60 18.71
N VAL A 5 5.10 -5.20 19.29
CA VAL A 5 6.06 -6.05 18.59
C VAL A 5 6.22 -7.36 19.37
N PHE A 6 6.17 -8.49 18.69
CA PHE A 6 6.40 -9.81 19.27
C PHE A 6 7.06 -10.73 18.24
N GLY A 7 8.11 -11.44 18.64
CA GLY A 7 8.99 -12.10 17.68
C GLY A 7 9.45 -11.11 16.60
N ASP A 8 9.27 -11.50 15.35
CA ASP A 8 9.59 -10.68 14.17
C ASP A 8 8.38 -9.89 13.63
N CYS A 9 7.27 -9.89 14.37
CA CYS A 9 6.00 -9.33 13.94
C CYS A 9 5.73 -7.95 14.55
N ALA A 10 5.28 -7.02 13.70
CA ALA A 10 4.62 -5.79 14.10
C ALA A 10 3.10 -6.02 14.17
N GLY A 11 2.43 -5.39 15.14
CA GLY A 11 0.98 -5.49 15.28
C GLY A 11 0.34 -4.40 16.10
N TRP A 12 -0.96 -4.54 16.31
CA TRP A 12 -1.82 -3.61 17.04
C TRP A 12 -2.74 -4.37 17.98
N LEU A 13 -2.58 -4.11 19.28
CA LEU A 13 -3.48 -4.58 20.33
C LEU A 13 -4.63 -3.58 20.52
N HIS A 14 -5.85 -4.09 20.48
CA HIS A 14 -7.07 -3.42 20.88
C HIS A 14 -7.46 -3.97 22.26
N PRO A 15 -7.02 -3.33 23.35
CA PRO A 15 -7.22 -3.85 24.69
C PRO A 15 -8.70 -3.79 25.07
N ALA A 16 -9.18 -4.83 25.76
CA ALA A 16 -10.50 -4.90 26.36
C ALA A 16 -10.47 -5.90 27.54
N PRO A 17 -11.38 -5.79 28.53
CA PRO A 17 -11.27 -6.52 29.80
C PRO A 17 -11.90 -7.92 29.82
N GLY A 18 -12.43 -8.43 28.70
CA GLY A 18 -13.09 -9.74 28.66
C GLY A 18 -12.12 -10.92 28.64
N GLN A 19 -12.66 -12.10 28.95
CA GLN A 19 -11.91 -13.36 29.07
C GLN A 19 -11.67 -14.09 27.74
N HIS A 20 -12.22 -13.54 26.65
CA HIS A 20 -12.16 -14.11 25.31
C HIS A 20 -11.39 -13.18 24.38
N GLY A 21 -10.18 -13.57 24.01
CA GLY A 21 -9.34 -12.83 23.08
C GLY A 21 -9.51 -13.28 21.64
N VAL A 22 -9.28 -12.38 20.69
CA VAL A 22 -9.35 -12.68 19.25
C VAL A 22 -8.05 -12.27 18.58
N VAL A 23 -7.45 -13.17 17.80
CA VAL A 23 -6.34 -12.83 16.89
C VAL A 23 -6.90 -12.75 15.47
N LEU A 24 -6.69 -11.61 14.83
CA LEU A 24 -7.04 -11.37 13.44
C LEU A 24 -5.88 -11.76 12.52
N CYS A 25 -6.10 -12.77 11.71
CA CYS A 25 -5.15 -13.27 10.73
C CYS A 25 -5.38 -12.52 9.40
N ASN A 26 -4.50 -11.55 9.10
CA ASN A 26 -4.58 -10.70 7.92
C ASN A 26 -4.64 -11.53 6.62
N ALA A 27 -5.21 -10.94 5.56
CA ALA A 27 -5.01 -11.44 4.20
C ALA A 27 -3.56 -11.20 3.76
N PHE A 28 -3.25 -11.50 2.49
CA PHE A 28 -1.90 -11.32 1.94
C PHE A 28 -1.91 -10.41 0.73
N GLY A 29 -0.87 -9.58 0.64
CA GLY A 29 -0.57 -8.73 -0.50
C GLY A 29 -1.70 -7.75 -0.82
N TYR A 30 -2.14 -7.73 -2.08
CA TYR A 30 -3.18 -6.81 -2.51
C TYR A 30 -4.51 -6.98 -1.75
N ASP A 31 -4.86 -8.21 -1.38
CA ASP A 31 -6.08 -8.46 -0.60
C ASP A 31 -6.02 -7.77 0.78
N GLU A 32 -4.82 -7.71 1.38
CA GLU A 32 -4.58 -7.03 2.66
C GLU A 32 -4.68 -5.51 2.50
N LEU A 33 -4.03 -4.93 1.48
CA LEU A 33 -4.14 -3.49 1.19
C LEU A 33 -5.59 -3.03 1.03
N CYS A 34 -6.38 -3.80 0.27
CA CYS A 34 -7.79 -3.51 0.04
C CYS A 34 -8.63 -3.50 1.32
N THR A 35 -8.27 -4.33 2.30
CA THR A 35 -9.13 -4.63 3.45
C THR A 35 -8.65 -4.06 4.77
N HIS A 36 -7.42 -3.54 4.82
CA HIS A 36 -6.76 -3.03 6.02
C HIS A 36 -7.63 -2.11 6.89
N ARG A 37 -8.26 -1.09 6.29
CA ARG A 37 -9.11 -0.11 7.00
C ARG A 37 -10.34 -0.75 7.65
N ALA A 38 -11.00 -1.67 6.96
CA ALA A 38 -12.14 -2.37 7.54
C ALA A 38 -11.67 -3.37 8.61
N TRP A 39 -10.49 -3.96 8.42
CA TRP A 39 -9.90 -4.90 9.37
C TRP A 39 -9.62 -4.23 10.72
N LEU A 40 -9.13 -2.98 10.71
CA LEU A 40 -9.05 -2.11 11.89
C LEU A 40 -10.43 -1.93 12.55
N GLN A 41 -11.48 -1.60 11.78
CA GLN A 41 -12.83 -1.41 12.31
C GLN A 41 -13.42 -2.70 12.92
N LEU A 42 -13.09 -3.88 12.39
CA LEU A 42 -13.47 -5.15 13.01
C LEU A 42 -12.78 -5.30 14.38
N ALA A 43 -11.49 -4.99 14.48
CA ALA A 43 -10.75 -5.07 15.75
C ALA A 43 -11.32 -4.11 16.81
N GLU A 44 -11.65 -2.88 16.41
CA GLU A 44 -12.32 -1.90 17.28
C GLU A 44 -13.70 -2.37 17.73
N ARG A 45 -14.49 -2.93 16.81
CA ARG A 45 -15.81 -3.48 17.11
C ARG A 45 -15.74 -4.63 18.11
N LEU A 46 -14.78 -5.55 17.96
CA LEU A 46 -14.59 -6.67 18.87
C LEU A 46 -14.13 -6.20 20.25
N ALA A 47 -13.19 -5.25 20.31
CA ALA A 47 -12.75 -4.66 21.57
C ALA A 47 -13.89 -3.89 22.28
N ALA A 48 -14.74 -3.18 21.54
CA ALA A 48 -15.94 -2.56 22.10
C ALA A 48 -16.91 -3.59 22.71
N GLN A 49 -16.94 -4.81 22.17
CA GLN A 49 -17.66 -5.96 22.72
C GLN A 49 -16.88 -6.72 23.81
N GLN A 50 -15.91 -6.05 24.46
CA GLN A 50 -15.09 -6.58 25.55
C GLN A 50 -14.13 -7.71 25.15
N MET A 51 -13.92 -7.98 23.86
CA MET A 51 -12.97 -9.02 23.42
C MET A 51 -11.62 -8.38 23.05
N PRO A 52 -10.57 -8.52 23.87
CA PRO A 52 -9.25 -7.98 23.52
C PRO A 52 -8.79 -8.60 22.20
N THR A 53 -8.44 -7.76 21.25
CA THR A 53 -8.22 -8.19 19.85
C THR A 53 -6.83 -7.79 19.39
N LEU A 54 -6.10 -8.71 18.78
CA LEU A 54 -4.77 -8.49 18.21
C LEU A 54 -4.82 -8.62 16.69
N ARG A 55 -4.41 -7.57 15.98
CA ARG A 55 -4.07 -7.60 14.56
C ARG A 55 -2.55 -7.56 14.42
N PHE A 56 -2.00 -8.24 13.42
CA PHE A 56 -0.55 -8.22 13.19
C PHE A 56 -0.22 -8.52 11.74
N ASP A 57 0.97 -8.10 11.32
CA ASP A 57 1.53 -8.40 10.01
C ASP A 57 2.42 -9.66 10.13
N TYR A 58 2.26 -10.62 9.21
CA TYR A 58 3.13 -11.79 9.18
C TYR A 58 4.58 -11.39 8.83
N PRO A 59 5.58 -12.22 9.19
CA PRO A 59 6.95 -12.03 8.74
C PRO A 59 7.05 -11.81 7.23
N GLY A 60 7.80 -10.79 6.80
CA GLY A 60 7.92 -10.39 5.39
C GLY A 60 6.64 -9.79 4.79
N THR A 61 5.73 -9.28 5.63
CA THR A 61 4.54 -8.54 5.22
C THR A 61 4.38 -7.28 6.07
N GLY A 62 3.58 -6.31 5.59
CA GLY A 62 3.26 -5.10 6.34
C GLY A 62 4.50 -4.41 6.95
N ASN A 63 4.42 -4.11 8.25
CA ASN A 63 5.51 -3.51 9.02
C ASN A 63 6.48 -4.51 9.68
N SER A 64 6.25 -5.82 9.55
CA SER A 64 7.09 -6.87 10.17
C SER A 64 8.48 -6.98 9.54
N LEU A 65 9.41 -7.71 10.18
CA LEU A 65 10.78 -7.86 9.68
C LEU A 65 10.82 -8.58 8.33
N ASP A 66 11.86 -8.28 7.55
CA ASP A 66 12.02 -8.79 6.20
C ASP A 66 12.54 -10.22 6.21
N VAL A 67 11.66 -11.13 5.77
CA VAL A 67 11.98 -12.52 5.38
C VAL A 67 11.40 -12.82 3.98
N GLU A 68 11.22 -11.78 3.16
CA GLU A 68 10.51 -11.90 1.87
C GLU A 68 11.17 -12.88 0.89
N GLU A 69 12.49 -12.98 0.97
CA GLU A 69 13.32 -13.85 0.13
C GLU A 69 13.81 -15.09 0.88
N ASP A 70 13.56 -15.17 2.19
CA ASP A 70 13.96 -16.32 2.99
C ASP A 70 13.04 -17.51 2.70
N PRO A 71 13.57 -18.73 2.64
CA PRO A 71 12.74 -19.92 2.45
C PRO A 71 11.85 -20.19 3.67
N GLY A 72 10.67 -20.77 3.44
CA GLY A 72 9.81 -21.27 4.51
C GLY A 72 8.83 -20.22 5.07
N ARG A 73 8.51 -19.18 4.29
CA ARG A 73 7.57 -18.12 4.70
C ARG A 73 6.21 -18.66 5.11
N VAL A 74 5.69 -19.68 4.41
CA VAL A 74 4.37 -20.24 4.75
C VAL A 74 4.36 -20.81 6.18
N ASP A 75 5.41 -21.54 6.57
CA ASP A 75 5.49 -22.10 7.93
C ASP A 75 5.84 -21.01 8.96
N ALA A 76 6.64 -20.00 8.60
CA ALA A 76 6.87 -18.82 9.44
C ALA A 76 5.57 -18.03 9.71
N TRP A 77 4.70 -17.89 8.71
CA TRP A 77 3.39 -17.25 8.87
C TRP A 77 2.49 -18.03 9.81
N ILE A 78 2.44 -19.36 9.67
CA ILE A 78 1.70 -20.23 10.60
C ILE A 78 2.28 -20.12 12.02
N GLY A 79 3.61 -20.12 12.16
CA GLY A 79 4.30 -19.95 13.44
C GLY A 79 3.98 -18.62 14.11
N SER A 80 3.96 -17.53 13.36
CA SER A 80 3.63 -16.19 13.90
C SER A 80 2.22 -16.07 14.46
N ILE A 81 1.26 -16.90 13.99
CA ILE A 81 -0.09 -16.97 14.60
C ILE A 81 -0.01 -17.57 16.01
N ALA A 82 0.87 -18.56 16.22
CA ALA A 82 1.13 -19.11 17.55
C ALA A 82 1.73 -18.06 18.48
N ASP A 83 2.72 -17.31 17.99
CA ASP A 83 3.36 -16.22 18.74
C ASP A 83 2.35 -15.12 19.09
N ALA A 84 1.47 -14.76 18.15
CA ALA A 84 0.40 -13.79 18.37
C ALA A 84 -0.58 -14.25 19.46
N LEU A 85 -0.97 -15.53 19.47
CA LEU A 85 -1.81 -16.11 20.52
C LEU A 85 -1.11 -16.11 21.88
N GLY A 86 0.16 -16.49 21.91
CA GLY A 86 0.99 -16.47 23.12
C GLY A 86 1.12 -15.06 23.69
N TYR A 87 1.43 -14.10 22.83
CA TYR A 87 1.50 -12.68 23.17
C TYR A 87 0.16 -12.17 23.72
N LEU A 88 -0.95 -12.40 23.00
CA LEU A 88 -2.28 -11.95 23.43
C LEU A 88 -2.65 -12.51 24.81
N ARG A 89 -2.43 -13.81 25.05
CA ARG A 89 -2.65 -14.44 26.36
C ARG A 89 -1.79 -13.80 27.45
N ALA A 90 -0.51 -13.58 27.17
CA ALA A 90 0.42 -13.01 28.14
C ALA A 90 0.05 -11.57 28.55
N VAL A 91 -0.37 -10.73 27.59
CA VAL A 91 -0.65 -9.30 27.86
C VAL A 91 -2.06 -9.02 28.34
N SER A 92 -3.04 -9.84 27.96
CA SER A 92 -4.47 -9.62 28.32
C SER A 92 -5.01 -10.57 29.38
N GLY A 93 -4.34 -11.71 29.65
CA GLY A 93 -4.80 -12.71 30.61
C GLY A 93 -6.01 -13.52 30.16
N VAL A 94 -6.38 -13.47 28.87
CA VAL A 94 -7.54 -14.21 28.34
C VAL A 94 -7.41 -15.72 28.53
N GLN A 95 -8.53 -16.35 28.85
CA GLN A 95 -8.62 -17.80 29.07
C GLN A 95 -9.06 -18.54 27.81
N ARG A 96 -9.88 -17.88 26.97
CA ARG A 96 -10.35 -18.40 25.69
C ARG A 96 -9.80 -17.54 24.56
N VAL A 97 -9.43 -18.19 23.47
CA VAL A 97 -8.92 -17.50 22.27
C VAL A 97 -9.62 -18.01 21.03
N SER A 98 -9.94 -17.09 20.13
CA SER A 98 -10.41 -17.39 18.79
C SER A 98 -9.48 -16.80 17.73
N LEU A 99 -9.44 -17.47 16.58
CA LEU A 99 -8.81 -16.93 15.37
C LEU A 99 -9.89 -16.44 14.40
N CYS A 100 -9.64 -15.31 13.76
CA CYS A 100 -10.48 -14.80 12.68
C CYS A 100 -9.61 -14.43 11.49
N GLY A 101 -9.73 -15.19 10.41
CA GLY A 101 -8.92 -14.96 9.21
C GLY A 101 -9.77 -14.61 7.99
N PHE A 102 -9.17 -13.87 7.07
CA PHE A 102 -9.74 -13.54 5.77
C PHE A 102 -8.87 -14.07 4.63
N ARG A 103 -9.49 -14.73 3.64
CA ARG A 103 -8.82 -15.31 2.45
C ARG A 103 -7.61 -16.18 2.81
N LEU A 104 -6.39 -15.78 2.45
CA LEU A 104 -5.18 -16.53 2.80
C LEU A 104 -5.00 -16.59 4.33
N GLY A 105 -5.32 -15.51 5.06
CA GLY A 105 -5.29 -15.50 6.52
C GLY A 105 -6.25 -16.50 7.15
N ALA A 106 -7.39 -16.78 6.51
CA ALA A 106 -8.33 -17.81 6.96
C ALA A 106 -7.74 -19.23 6.78
N MET A 107 -7.03 -19.48 5.68
CA MET A 107 -6.29 -20.72 5.47
C MET A 107 -5.21 -20.90 6.54
N LEU A 108 -4.39 -19.88 6.75
CA LEU A 108 -3.31 -19.91 7.74
C LEU A 108 -3.86 -20.08 9.15
N ALA A 109 -4.97 -19.42 9.50
CA ALA A 109 -5.65 -19.58 10.78
C ALA A 109 -6.14 -21.01 11.00
N ALA A 110 -6.74 -21.65 10.00
CA ALA A 110 -7.19 -23.04 10.10
C ALA A 110 -6.02 -24.00 10.32
N LEU A 111 -4.93 -23.83 9.58
CA LEU A 111 -3.72 -24.65 9.72
C LEU A 111 -3.03 -24.44 11.08
N ALA A 112 -2.95 -23.20 11.55
CA ALA A 112 -2.40 -22.88 12.87
C ALA A 112 -3.25 -23.50 13.99
N ALA A 113 -4.57 -23.39 13.89
CA ALA A 113 -5.51 -23.94 14.86
C ALA A 113 -5.44 -25.47 14.95
N GLU A 114 -5.34 -26.16 13.80
CA GLU A 114 -5.12 -27.62 13.76
C GLU A 114 -3.81 -28.02 14.47
N ARG A 115 -2.74 -27.22 14.35
CA ARG A 115 -1.44 -27.51 14.98
C ARG A 115 -1.40 -27.21 16.48
N LEU A 116 -2.03 -26.12 16.92
CA LEU A 116 -1.85 -25.59 18.28
C LEU A 116 -2.76 -26.23 19.32
N SER A 117 -3.91 -26.79 18.91
CA SER A 117 -5.00 -27.24 19.80
C SER A 117 -5.51 -26.14 20.76
N GLY A 118 -6.67 -26.34 21.38
CA GLY A 118 -7.19 -25.38 22.38
C GLY A 118 -7.64 -24.02 21.83
N ILE A 119 -8.00 -23.95 20.55
CA ILE A 119 -8.70 -22.81 19.94
C ILE A 119 -10.21 -22.97 20.19
N ASP A 120 -10.84 -21.98 20.84
CA ASP A 120 -12.27 -22.04 21.14
C ASP A 120 -13.09 -21.84 19.87
N GLY A 121 -12.80 -20.78 19.12
CA GLY A 121 -13.51 -20.45 17.88
C GLY A 121 -12.60 -20.15 16.71
N LEU A 122 -13.01 -20.57 15.51
CA LEU A 122 -12.37 -20.23 14.25
C LEU A 122 -13.37 -19.56 13.30
N VAL A 123 -13.11 -18.30 12.93
CA VAL A 123 -13.87 -17.57 11.93
C VAL A 123 -13.12 -17.58 10.60
N LEU A 124 -13.75 -18.11 9.57
CA LEU A 124 -13.22 -18.23 8.22
C LEU A 124 -14.03 -17.33 7.27
N LEU A 125 -13.50 -16.15 6.96
CA LEU A 125 -14.08 -15.22 5.99
C LEU A 125 -13.52 -15.49 4.60
N ALA A 126 -14.36 -15.94 3.66
CA ALA A 126 -14.02 -16.27 2.28
C ALA A 126 -12.70 -17.06 2.16
N PRO A 127 -12.55 -18.20 2.87
CA PRO A 127 -11.26 -18.86 3.01
C PRO A 127 -10.73 -19.36 1.67
N VAL A 128 -9.42 -19.24 1.49
CA VAL A 128 -8.76 -20.01 0.44
C VAL A 128 -8.79 -21.48 0.84
N LEU A 129 -9.44 -22.33 0.04
CA LEU A 129 -9.50 -23.77 0.33
C LEU A 129 -8.36 -24.57 -0.29
N SER A 130 -7.79 -24.09 -1.40
CA SER A 130 -6.73 -24.78 -2.15
C SER A 130 -5.69 -23.77 -2.60
N GLY A 131 -4.43 -23.98 -2.19
CA GLY A 131 -3.34 -23.08 -2.53
C GLY A 131 -3.08 -23.05 -4.04
N LYS A 132 -3.20 -24.18 -4.76
CA LYS A 132 -3.11 -24.21 -6.24
C LYS A 132 -4.12 -23.30 -6.91
N LYS A 133 -5.37 -23.27 -6.41
CA LYS A 133 -6.41 -22.40 -6.97
C LYS A 133 -6.09 -20.94 -6.70
N TYR A 134 -5.63 -20.62 -5.50
CA TYR A 134 -5.25 -19.26 -5.12
C TYR A 134 -4.05 -18.73 -5.89
N LEU A 135 -2.99 -19.54 -6.07
CA LEU A 135 -1.85 -19.15 -6.90
C LEU A 135 -2.26 -18.87 -8.35
N ARG A 136 -3.18 -19.67 -8.92
CA ARG A 136 -3.75 -19.40 -10.24
C ARG A 136 -4.59 -18.12 -10.27
N GLU A 137 -5.34 -17.84 -9.21
CA GLU A 137 -6.08 -16.59 -9.04
C GLU A 137 -5.13 -15.39 -9.03
N LEU A 138 -4.10 -15.40 -8.16
CA LEU A 138 -3.08 -14.35 -8.10
C LEU A 138 -2.40 -14.12 -9.44
N HIS A 139 -2.02 -15.20 -10.13
CA HIS A 139 -1.43 -15.11 -11.47
C HIS A 139 -2.43 -14.50 -12.48
N ALA A 140 -3.69 -14.92 -12.48
CA ALA A 140 -4.71 -14.38 -13.37
C ALA A 140 -5.02 -12.90 -13.08
N HIS A 141 -4.98 -12.47 -11.82
CA HIS A 141 -5.13 -11.06 -11.43
C HIS A 141 -3.95 -10.23 -11.94
N HIS A 142 -2.72 -10.74 -11.77
CA HIS A 142 -1.52 -10.10 -12.30
C HIS A 142 -1.56 -9.96 -13.83
N GLN A 143 -1.92 -11.03 -14.55
CA GLN A 143 -2.06 -11.00 -16.01
C GLN A 143 -3.19 -10.07 -16.47
N ARG A 144 -4.33 -10.03 -15.77
CA ARG A 144 -5.41 -9.08 -16.06
C ARG A 144 -4.94 -7.64 -15.89
N TRP A 145 -4.19 -7.35 -14.82
CA TRP A 145 -3.61 -6.03 -14.61
C TRP A 145 -2.61 -5.64 -15.73
N LEU A 146 -1.71 -6.56 -16.10
CA LEU A 146 -0.77 -6.36 -17.22
C LEU A 146 -1.50 -6.12 -18.54
N SER A 147 -2.53 -6.92 -18.85
CA SER A 147 -3.27 -6.84 -20.12
C SER A 147 -4.22 -5.65 -20.23
N ALA A 148 -4.78 -5.19 -19.10
CA ALA A 148 -5.58 -3.95 -19.04
C ALA A 148 -4.72 -2.70 -19.29
N ARG A 149 -3.39 -2.84 -19.20
CA ARG A 149 -2.40 -1.81 -19.48
C ARG A 149 -1.51 -2.27 -20.64
N THR A 150 -2.03 -2.09 -21.86
CA THR A 150 -1.34 -2.42 -23.13
C THR A 150 0.08 -1.81 -23.25
N ASP A 151 0.36 -0.80 -22.45
CA ASP A 151 1.63 -0.09 -22.22
C ASP A 151 2.64 -0.87 -21.35
N ILE A 152 2.19 -1.74 -20.44
CA ILE A 152 3.04 -2.54 -19.54
C ILE A 152 3.22 -3.97 -20.06
N SER A 153 2.24 -4.48 -20.82
CA SER A 153 2.26 -5.81 -21.46
C SER A 153 3.47 -6.10 -22.36
N MET A 154 4.28 -5.09 -22.70
CA MET A 154 5.45 -5.23 -23.58
C MET A 154 6.75 -5.59 -22.84
N PHE A 155 6.77 -5.56 -21.49
CA PHE A 155 7.97 -5.81 -20.70
C PHE A 155 7.75 -6.95 -19.70
N THR A 156 7.99 -8.17 -20.16
CA THR A 156 8.13 -9.35 -19.30
C THR A 156 9.50 -9.30 -18.61
N ALA A 157 9.53 -9.35 -17.28
CA ALA A 157 10.78 -9.59 -16.55
C ALA A 157 11.38 -10.95 -16.98
N PRO A 158 12.71 -11.12 -16.98
CA PRO A 158 13.33 -12.42 -17.23
C PRO A 158 12.81 -13.49 -16.27
N ASP A 159 12.49 -14.66 -16.83
CA ASP A 159 11.81 -15.80 -16.20
C ASP A 159 12.72 -16.58 -15.22
N SER A 160 13.76 -15.96 -14.66
CA SER A 160 14.81 -16.69 -13.91
C SER A 160 14.42 -17.05 -12.48
N MET A 161 13.32 -16.51 -11.94
CA MET A 161 12.85 -16.84 -10.60
C MET A 161 11.34 -17.10 -10.59
N ARG A 162 10.95 -18.36 -10.28
CA ARG A 162 9.55 -18.77 -10.16
C ARG A 162 8.88 -17.89 -9.11
N THR A 163 8.09 -16.92 -9.58
CA THR A 163 7.44 -15.90 -8.76
C THR A 163 5.97 -15.84 -9.09
N VAL A 164 5.11 -15.86 -8.08
CA VAL A 164 3.67 -15.62 -8.23
C VAL A 164 3.29 -14.51 -7.29
N GLY A 165 2.66 -13.47 -7.81
CA GLY A 165 2.29 -12.30 -7.02
C GLY A 165 1.35 -11.39 -7.76
N ALA A 166 0.56 -10.61 -7.01
CA ALA A 166 -0.30 -9.58 -7.56
C ALA A 166 0.16 -8.22 -7.03
N LEU A 167 0.24 -7.24 -7.93
CA LEU A 167 0.40 -5.82 -7.58
C LEU A 167 1.58 -5.54 -6.63
N GLY A 168 2.71 -6.23 -6.87
CA GLY A 168 3.96 -6.01 -6.15
C GLY A 168 4.25 -6.94 -5.00
N PHE A 169 3.32 -7.79 -4.59
CA PHE A 169 3.51 -8.76 -3.51
C PHE A 169 3.81 -10.15 -4.08
N GLY A 170 5.07 -10.56 -4.03
CA GLY A 170 5.55 -11.83 -4.57
C GLY A 170 5.68 -12.95 -3.54
N LEU A 171 5.31 -14.15 -3.97
CA LEU A 171 5.77 -15.43 -3.43
C LEU A 171 6.84 -15.99 -4.36
N HIS A 172 7.87 -16.62 -3.81
CA HIS A 172 9.04 -17.08 -4.56
C HIS A 172 9.37 -18.53 -4.24
N GLY A 173 10.04 -19.21 -5.17
CA GLY A 173 10.71 -20.50 -4.92
C GLY A 173 9.83 -21.54 -4.22
N ASP A 174 10.39 -22.15 -3.18
CA ASP A 174 9.77 -23.27 -2.45
C ASP A 174 8.44 -22.89 -1.76
N ASP A 175 8.20 -21.62 -1.44
CA ASP A 175 6.94 -21.17 -0.84
C ASP A 175 5.75 -21.33 -1.80
N ILE A 176 6.00 -21.22 -3.11
CA ILE A 176 4.96 -21.48 -4.13
C ILE A 176 4.56 -22.95 -4.07
N ASP A 177 5.52 -23.86 -4.00
CA ASP A 177 5.25 -25.30 -3.95
C ASP A 177 4.63 -25.70 -2.61
N ARG A 178 5.14 -25.14 -1.52
CA ARG A 178 4.60 -25.32 -0.16
C ARG A 178 3.15 -24.86 -0.06
N LEU A 179 2.82 -23.69 -0.59
CA LEU A 179 1.45 -23.18 -0.62
C LEU A 179 0.59 -24.00 -1.58
N ALA A 180 1.10 -24.36 -2.76
CA ALA A 180 0.41 -25.21 -3.73
C ALA A 180 0.05 -26.59 -3.17
N ALA A 181 0.83 -27.13 -2.22
CA ALA A 181 0.54 -28.41 -1.60
C ALA A 181 -0.68 -28.36 -0.66
N ILE A 182 -1.09 -27.18 -0.18
CA ILE A 182 -2.15 -27.03 0.82
C ILE A 182 -3.54 -27.20 0.21
N ASP A 183 -4.34 -28.06 0.85
CA ASP A 183 -5.77 -28.21 0.67
C ASP A 183 -6.45 -28.37 2.03
N LEU A 184 -7.11 -27.31 2.52
CA LEU A 184 -7.75 -27.30 3.85
C LEU A 184 -8.72 -28.47 4.05
N ARG A 185 -9.36 -28.94 2.98
CA ARG A 185 -10.32 -30.03 3.03
C ARG A 185 -9.67 -31.38 3.33
N ASN A 186 -8.35 -31.47 3.24
CA ASN A 186 -7.57 -32.68 3.55
C ASN A 186 -6.66 -32.44 4.75
N ASP A 187 -6.08 -31.24 4.85
CA ASP A 187 -5.02 -30.92 5.83
C ASP A 187 -5.54 -30.54 7.21
N THR A 188 -6.85 -30.34 7.36
CA THR A 188 -7.48 -30.00 8.64
C THR A 188 -8.70 -30.88 8.89
N THR A 189 -9.05 -31.10 10.17
CA THR A 189 -10.14 -31.97 10.57
C THR A 189 -11.14 -31.27 11.47
N ALA A 190 -10.74 -30.87 12.67
CA ALA A 190 -11.56 -30.12 13.62
C ALA A 190 -10.68 -29.05 14.29
N PRO A 191 -10.26 -28.03 13.54
CA PRO A 191 -9.24 -27.08 13.99
C PRO A 191 -9.67 -26.25 15.22
N ALA A 192 -10.97 -26.15 15.48
CA ALA A 192 -11.52 -25.50 16.66
C ALA A 192 -12.84 -26.16 17.08
N ARG A 193 -13.25 -25.96 18.35
CA ARG A 193 -14.51 -26.48 18.89
C ARG A 193 -15.72 -26.00 18.08
N ARG A 194 -15.70 -24.73 17.69
CA ARG A 194 -16.75 -24.08 16.92
C ARG A 194 -16.15 -23.30 15.75
N VAL A 195 -16.77 -23.41 14.59
CA VAL A 195 -16.30 -22.79 13.35
C VAL A 195 -17.42 -21.96 12.75
N LEU A 196 -17.12 -20.71 12.38
CA LEU A 196 -18.00 -19.86 11.58
C LEU A 196 -17.41 -19.71 10.19
N LEU A 197 -18.12 -20.18 9.18
CA LEU A 197 -17.70 -20.09 7.78
C LEU A 197 -18.58 -19.09 7.02
N LEU A 198 -17.96 -18.05 6.49
CA LEU A 198 -18.61 -17.04 5.66
C LEU A 198 -18.09 -17.13 4.23
N GLU A 199 -18.98 -17.31 3.25
CA GLU A 199 -18.66 -17.25 1.82
C GLU A 199 -19.79 -16.56 1.05
N ALA A 200 -19.51 -16.04 -0.14
CA ALA A 200 -20.54 -15.46 -0.99
C ALA A 200 -21.63 -16.51 -1.29
N SER A 201 -22.91 -16.12 -1.26
CA SER A 201 -24.03 -17.06 -1.32
C SER A 201 -24.10 -17.88 -2.61
N ASP A 202 -23.48 -17.39 -3.68
CA ASP A 202 -23.36 -18.07 -4.97
C ASP A 202 -22.22 -19.12 -5.01
N ARG A 203 -21.44 -19.22 -3.94
CA ARG A 203 -20.33 -20.16 -3.79
C ARG A 203 -20.72 -21.30 -2.86
N ASN A 204 -20.56 -22.54 -3.35
CA ASN A 204 -20.75 -23.77 -2.60
C ASN A 204 -19.44 -24.47 -2.24
N SER A 205 -18.32 -23.74 -2.34
CA SER A 205 -16.98 -24.29 -2.11
C SER A 205 -16.77 -24.79 -0.69
N GLY A 206 -17.39 -24.14 0.30
CA GLY A 206 -17.29 -24.45 1.72
C GLY A 206 -18.09 -25.68 2.17
N ASN A 207 -18.98 -26.24 1.34
CA ASN A 207 -19.83 -27.38 1.72
C ASN A 207 -19.01 -28.58 2.20
N ALA A 208 -17.99 -28.96 1.41
CA ALA A 208 -17.15 -30.12 1.72
C ALA A 208 -16.30 -29.91 2.98
N LEU A 209 -15.81 -28.68 3.20
CA LEU A 209 -15.05 -28.35 4.40
C LEU A 209 -15.94 -28.41 5.64
N SER A 210 -17.15 -27.82 5.56
CA SER A 210 -18.11 -27.81 6.66
C SER A 210 -18.52 -29.23 7.06
N ALA A 211 -18.92 -30.06 6.09
CA ALA A 211 -19.30 -31.44 6.34
C ALA A 211 -18.15 -32.26 6.94
N ARG A 212 -16.91 -32.01 6.51
CA ARG A 212 -15.73 -32.66 7.10
C ARG A 212 -15.54 -32.26 8.56
N TYR A 213 -15.60 -30.96 8.86
CA TYR A 213 -15.45 -30.45 10.22
C TYR A 213 -16.55 -30.98 11.16
N GLU A 214 -17.80 -30.99 10.70
CA GLU A 214 -18.94 -31.57 11.43
C GLU A 214 -18.74 -33.08 11.67
N ALA A 215 -18.28 -33.82 10.67
CA ALA A 215 -18.00 -35.25 10.80
C ALA A 215 -16.88 -35.57 11.80
N HIS A 216 -16.00 -34.60 12.09
CA HIS A 216 -14.94 -34.71 13.10
C HIS A 216 -15.31 -33.99 14.41
N GLY A 217 -16.57 -33.60 14.60
CA GLY A 217 -17.11 -33.11 15.87
C GLY A 217 -17.03 -31.60 16.10
N ALA A 218 -16.61 -30.81 15.12
CA ALA A 218 -16.66 -29.35 15.23
C ALA A 218 -18.08 -28.82 14.99
N ALA A 219 -18.53 -27.86 15.81
CA ALA A 219 -19.80 -27.18 15.59
C ALA A 219 -19.64 -26.11 14.49
N VAL A 220 -20.11 -26.39 13.28
CA VAL A 220 -19.97 -25.47 12.14
C VAL A 220 -21.25 -24.66 11.94
N LYS A 221 -21.12 -23.33 11.90
CA LYS A 221 -22.16 -22.41 11.45
C LYS A 221 -21.73 -21.78 10.14
N ARG A 222 -22.66 -21.69 9.18
CA ARG A 222 -22.44 -21.02 7.90
C ARG A 222 -23.27 -19.75 7.81
N ALA A 223 -22.73 -18.73 7.15
CA ALA A 223 -23.41 -17.47 6.90
C ALA A 223 -22.98 -16.88 5.54
N PRO A 224 -23.83 -16.06 4.90
CA PRO A 224 -23.48 -15.44 3.63
C PRO A 224 -22.48 -14.29 3.80
N PHE A 225 -21.66 -14.07 2.79
CA PHE A 225 -20.75 -12.93 2.65
C PHE A 225 -20.89 -12.26 1.29
N ASP A 226 -22.11 -11.79 0.99
CA ASP A 226 -22.44 -11.16 -0.30
C ASP A 226 -21.79 -9.78 -0.50
N GLU A 227 -21.25 -9.20 0.56
CA GLU A 227 -20.52 -7.92 0.54
C GLU A 227 -19.06 -8.07 0.03
N LEU A 228 -18.61 -9.30 -0.23
CA LEU A 228 -17.22 -9.61 -0.59
C LEU A 228 -16.71 -8.83 -1.81
N ASP A 229 -17.52 -8.71 -2.87
CA ASP A 229 -17.09 -8.07 -4.11
C ASP A 229 -16.92 -6.54 -3.97
N HIS A 230 -17.61 -5.91 -3.03
CA HIS A 230 -17.39 -4.50 -2.70
C HIS A 230 -16.29 -4.29 -1.65
N PHE A 231 -15.88 -5.38 -1.00
CA PHE A 231 -14.84 -5.36 0.01
C PHE A 231 -13.44 -5.63 -0.60
N LEU A 232 -13.36 -6.50 -1.60
CA LEU A 232 -12.12 -6.87 -2.28
C LEU A 232 -11.89 -6.06 -3.57
N VAL A 233 -11.93 -4.74 -3.43
CA VAL A 233 -11.60 -3.77 -4.48
C VAL A 233 -10.52 -2.83 -3.97
N GLU A 234 -9.88 -2.09 -4.88
CA GLU A 234 -8.84 -1.10 -4.55
C GLU A 234 -9.21 -0.30 -3.29
N ALA A 235 -8.24 -0.10 -2.40
CA ALA A 235 -8.45 0.44 -1.04
C ALA A 235 -9.30 1.72 -0.99
N ARG A 236 -9.27 2.54 -2.04
CA ARG A 236 -10.08 3.76 -2.17
C ARG A 236 -11.58 3.47 -2.28
N PHE A 237 -11.94 2.41 -2.99
CA PHE A 237 -13.33 2.01 -3.26
C PHE A 237 -13.85 0.93 -2.31
N SER A 238 -12.96 0.32 -1.52
CA SER A 238 -13.29 -0.73 -0.57
C SER A 238 -14.32 -0.26 0.45
N LYS A 239 -15.39 -1.05 0.62
CA LYS A 239 -16.49 -0.75 1.53
C LYS A 239 -16.48 -1.71 2.72
N LEU A 240 -16.86 -1.19 3.89
CA LEU A 240 -17.03 -1.98 5.11
C LEU A 240 -18.13 -3.05 4.89
N PRO A 241 -17.83 -4.35 5.09
CA PRO A 241 -18.83 -5.40 5.03
C PRO A 241 -19.61 -5.50 6.35
N ALA A 242 -20.51 -4.55 6.56
CA ALA A 242 -21.18 -4.34 7.84
C ALA A 242 -21.97 -5.56 8.32
N ARG A 243 -22.64 -6.29 7.41
CA ARG A 243 -23.44 -7.47 7.80
C ARG A 243 -22.53 -8.65 8.16
N ALA A 244 -21.48 -8.88 7.37
CA ALA A 244 -20.50 -9.92 7.67
C ALA A 244 -19.85 -9.67 9.04
N PHE A 245 -19.37 -8.45 9.30
CA PHE A 245 -18.74 -8.11 10.58
C PHE A 245 -19.72 -8.13 11.76
N ALA A 246 -20.97 -7.72 11.57
CA ALA A 246 -22.00 -7.89 12.58
C ALA A 246 -22.22 -9.37 12.92
N THR A 247 -22.25 -10.25 11.92
CA THR A 247 -22.39 -11.70 12.09
C THR A 247 -21.19 -12.29 12.83
N VAL A 248 -19.96 -11.93 12.44
CA VAL A 248 -18.73 -12.36 13.10
C VAL A 248 -18.70 -11.95 14.57
N SER A 249 -18.97 -10.67 14.85
CA SER A 249 -18.91 -10.13 16.20
C SER A 249 -19.98 -10.77 17.10
N ALA A 250 -21.22 -10.89 16.61
CA ALA A 250 -22.31 -11.52 17.34
C ALA A 250 -22.05 -13.01 17.60
N TRP A 251 -21.48 -13.73 16.63
CA TRP A 251 -21.12 -15.12 16.82
C TRP A 251 -20.03 -15.26 17.88
N LEU A 252 -18.93 -14.51 17.78
CA LEU A 252 -17.83 -14.52 18.76
C LEU A 252 -18.31 -14.20 20.18
N ALA A 253 -19.21 -13.22 20.34
CA ALA A 253 -19.80 -12.88 21.64
C ALA A 253 -20.76 -13.95 22.19
N GLY A 254 -21.38 -14.77 21.32
CA GLY A 254 -22.52 -15.63 21.63
C GLY A 254 -22.26 -16.91 22.46
N ASP A 255 -21.04 -17.15 22.96
CA ASP A 255 -20.74 -18.23 23.94
C ASP A 255 -20.26 -17.64 25.28
N VAL A 256 -21.01 -16.68 25.83
CA VAL A 256 -21.07 -16.58 27.29
C VAL A 256 -21.83 -17.83 27.73
N ASP A 257 -21.13 -18.80 28.30
CA ASP A 257 -21.70 -20.09 28.73
C ASP A 257 -23.04 -19.87 29.47
N GLY A 258 -23.99 -20.79 29.31
CA GLY A 258 -25.38 -20.72 29.78
C GLY A 258 -25.63 -20.51 31.28
N ASN A 259 -24.63 -20.08 32.06
CA ASN A 259 -24.80 -19.36 33.31
C ASN A 259 -24.32 -17.91 33.09
N GLY A 260 -25.26 -17.02 32.78
CA GLY A 260 -25.04 -15.58 32.61
C GLY A 260 -24.62 -14.81 33.87
N ASN A 261 -23.75 -15.37 34.70
CA ASN A 261 -23.04 -14.63 35.73
C ASN A 261 -21.72 -14.11 35.16
N ILE A 262 -21.76 -12.87 34.67
CA ILE A 262 -20.57 -12.03 34.57
C ILE A 262 -20.17 -11.64 36.00
N GLU A 263 -19.62 -12.58 36.76
CA GLU A 263 -18.83 -12.19 37.93
C GLU A 263 -17.46 -11.77 37.41
N ALA A 264 -17.33 -10.47 37.15
CA ALA A 264 -16.01 -9.85 37.12
C ALA A 264 -15.34 -10.17 38.46
N SER A 265 -14.41 -11.13 38.46
CA SER A 265 -13.69 -11.49 39.69
C SER A 265 -13.09 -10.22 40.29
N PRO A 266 -13.15 -10.02 41.61
CA PRO A 266 -12.45 -8.92 42.28
C PRO A 266 -10.96 -8.86 41.91
N ALA A 267 -10.35 -9.98 41.45
CA ALA A 267 -9.00 -10.01 40.89
C ALA A 267 -8.90 -9.32 39.52
N SER A 268 -9.86 -9.55 38.61
CA SER A 268 -9.95 -8.88 37.29
C SER A 268 -10.19 -7.38 37.44
N LEU A 269 -11.05 -6.99 38.39
CA LEU A 269 -11.30 -5.59 38.75
C LEU A 269 -10.11 -4.94 39.49
N ARG A 270 -9.32 -5.71 40.26
CA ARG A 270 -8.09 -5.22 40.89
C ARG A 270 -6.95 -5.02 39.88
N ILE A 271 -6.90 -5.78 38.79
CA ILE A 271 -6.00 -5.52 37.66
C ILE A 271 -6.42 -4.24 36.92
N LEU A 272 -7.73 -3.90 36.91
CA LEU A 272 -8.28 -2.70 36.27
C LEU A 272 -8.22 -1.42 37.12
N ASN A 273 -8.22 -1.55 38.45
CA ASN A 273 -8.01 -0.43 39.40
C ASN A 273 -6.53 -0.22 39.76
N GLN A 274 -5.65 -1.08 39.29
CA GLN A 274 -4.31 -0.63 38.97
C GLN A 274 -4.46 0.16 37.66
N PRO A 275 -3.91 1.38 37.53
CA PRO A 275 -3.81 1.99 36.20
C PRO A 275 -3.21 0.92 35.29
N ALA A 276 -3.70 0.79 34.05
CA ALA A 276 -3.16 -0.08 33.02
C ALA A 276 -1.69 0.29 32.70
N SER A 277 -0.85 0.07 33.69
CA SER A 277 0.45 0.65 33.97
C SER A 277 1.27 -0.41 34.72
N ARG A 278 1.32 -1.58 34.11
CA ARG A 278 2.63 -2.02 33.62
C ARG A 278 2.61 -1.72 32.12
N ALA A 279 2.82 -0.47 31.73
CA ALA A 279 4.16 -0.06 31.36
C ALA A 279 4.82 -1.10 30.44
N ILE A 280 4.39 -1.15 29.19
CA ILE A 280 5.43 -1.04 28.16
C ILE A 280 5.85 0.44 28.21
N LEU A 281 6.71 0.78 29.19
CA LEU A 281 7.24 2.13 29.42
C LEU A 281 8.14 2.60 28.25
N VAL A 282 8.40 1.68 27.32
CA VAL A 282 9.22 1.87 26.12
C VAL A 282 8.29 1.65 24.93
N ALA A 283 8.14 2.64 24.05
CA ALA A 283 7.42 2.41 22.81
C ALA A 283 7.98 1.16 22.10
N PRO A 284 7.14 0.25 21.59
CA PRO A 284 7.62 -0.97 20.98
C PRO A 284 8.55 -0.62 19.82
N THR A 285 9.71 -1.28 19.78
CA THR A 285 10.67 -1.08 18.69
C THR A 285 10.88 -2.38 17.95
N LEU A 286 10.84 -2.33 16.63
CA LEU A 286 11.25 -3.41 15.75
C LEU A 286 12.67 -3.11 15.27
N ALA A 287 13.62 -3.98 15.57
CA ALA A 287 15.03 -3.74 15.29
C ALA A 287 15.55 -4.73 14.25
N GLY A 288 16.14 -4.21 13.18
CA GLY A 288 16.90 -4.99 12.21
C GLY A 288 18.41 -4.82 12.39
N ALA A 289 19.16 -5.30 11.40
CA ALA A 289 20.62 -5.18 11.37
C ALA A 289 21.07 -3.71 11.42
N ASN A 290 20.52 -2.86 10.55
CA ASN A 290 20.97 -1.47 10.37
C ASN A 290 19.94 -0.42 10.82
N PHE A 291 18.78 -0.86 11.32
CA PHE A 291 17.67 0.05 11.63
C PHE A 291 16.95 -0.28 12.93
N VAL A 292 16.28 0.73 13.48
CA VAL A 292 15.29 0.60 14.55
C VAL A 292 14.04 1.35 14.14
N GLU A 293 12.94 0.62 13.97
CA GLU A 293 11.61 1.18 13.68
C GLU A 293 10.79 1.31 14.96
N GLN A 294 10.11 2.44 15.10
CA GLN A 294 9.27 2.74 16.24
C GLN A 294 7.95 3.33 15.74
N PRO A 295 6.80 2.74 16.09
CA PRO A 295 5.50 3.36 15.90
C PRO A 295 5.38 4.61 16.77
N VAL A 296 4.92 5.70 16.18
CA VAL A 296 4.75 7.01 16.84
C VAL A 296 3.41 7.63 16.42
N SER A 297 2.95 8.58 17.23
CA SER A 297 1.79 9.40 16.90
C SER A 297 2.23 10.83 16.62
N VAL A 298 1.81 11.35 15.46
CA VAL A 298 2.03 12.73 15.04
C VAL A 298 0.66 13.40 14.96
N GLY A 299 0.25 14.04 16.05
CA GLY A 299 -1.13 14.52 16.17
C GLY A 299 -2.12 13.35 16.07
N ALA A 300 -3.05 13.41 15.11
CA ALA A 300 -4.00 12.35 14.81
C ALA A 300 -3.44 11.26 13.86
N CYS A 301 -2.24 11.45 13.31
CA CYS A 301 -1.63 10.53 12.37
C CYS A 301 -0.81 9.45 13.09
N PHE A 302 -0.99 8.19 12.70
CA PHE A 302 -0.06 7.12 12.93
C PHE A 302 1.15 7.26 12.00
N ALA A 303 2.33 6.95 12.54
CA ALA A 303 3.55 6.93 11.75
C ALA A 303 4.52 5.86 12.25
N VAL A 304 5.44 5.45 11.39
CA VAL A 304 6.56 4.57 11.74
C VAL A 304 7.86 5.34 11.50
N TYR A 305 8.56 5.62 12.60
CA TYR A 305 9.84 6.29 12.59
C TYR A 305 10.98 5.27 12.50
N CYS A 306 11.68 5.24 11.36
CA CYS A 306 12.80 4.36 11.09
C CYS A 306 14.11 5.13 11.29
N ARG A 307 14.91 4.70 12.26
CA ARG A 307 16.22 5.28 12.54
C ARG A 307 17.35 4.36 12.08
N PRO A 308 18.43 4.91 11.52
CA PRO A 308 19.68 4.17 11.36
C PRO A 308 20.28 3.85 12.74
N ARG A 309 21.04 2.77 12.83
CA ARG A 309 21.91 2.53 14.00
C ARG A 309 23.10 3.50 14.02
N ASP A 310 23.69 3.72 12.84
CA ASP A 310 24.80 4.63 12.62
C ASP A 310 24.34 5.78 11.74
N ALA A 311 23.98 6.91 12.36
CA ALA A 311 23.42 8.06 11.66
C ALA A 311 24.49 8.82 10.87
N LEU A 312 24.17 9.20 9.63
CA LEU A 312 24.99 10.11 8.83
C LEU A 312 24.77 11.55 9.33
N GLU A 313 25.86 12.22 9.66
CA GLU A 313 25.79 13.58 10.18
C GLU A 313 25.16 14.55 9.15
N ASN A 314 24.25 15.41 9.61
CA ASN A 314 23.56 16.42 8.80
C ASN A 314 22.70 15.89 7.63
N ALA A 315 22.51 14.58 7.49
CA ALA A 315 21.61 14.04 6.49
C ALA A 315 20.15 14.44 6.81
N PRO A 316 19.36 14.89 5.82
CA PRO A 316 17.96 15.20 6.06
C PRO A 316 17.16 13.91 6.33
N ALA A 317 16.18 13.98 7.22
CA ALA A 317 15.23 12.88 7.39
C ALA A 317 14.26 12.82 6.20
N VAL A 318 13.87 11.61 5.79
CA VAL A 318 12.94 11.41 4.68
C VAL A 318 11.52 11.16 5.19
N LEU A 319 10.57 12.03 4.86
CA LEU A 319 9.16 11.87 5.18
C LEU A 319 8.42 11.23 3.99
N ILE A 320 7.72 10.12 4.26
CA ILE A 320 7.02 9.31 3.26
C ILE A 320 5.51 9.27 3.61
N PRO A 321 4.67 10.13 3.00
CA PRO A 321 3.21 10.05 3.16
C PRO A 321 2.61 8.90 2.35
N ASN A 322 1.35 8.54 2.64
CA ASN A 322 0.62 7.54 1.86
C ASN A 322 0.54 7.88 0.38
N THR A 323 0.34 6.83 -0.41
CA THR A 323 -0.16 6.94 -1.78
C THR A 323 -1.61 6.45 -1.82
N ALA A 324 -2.49 7.25 -2.41
CA ALA A 324 -3.92 6.97 -2.48
C ALA A 324 -4.49 6.58 -1.11
N ALA A 325 -5.29 5.52 -1.06
CA ALA A 325 -5.89 5.00 0.17
C ALA A 325 -5.07 3.88 0.83
N ASN A 326 -3.87 3.59 0.31
CA ASN A 326 -3.00 2.56 0.87
C ASN A 326 -2.39 3.04 2.18
N HIS A 327 -2.17 2.14 3.13
CA HIS A 327 -1.53 2.48 4.40
C HIS A 327 0.00 2.62 4.25
N ASN A 328 0.69 2.95 5.35
CA ASN A 328 2.08 3.41 5.44
C ASN A 328 3.17 2.47 4.89
N ILE A 329 2.81 1.30 4.36
CA ILE A 329 3.75 0.35 3.73
C ILE A 329 3.94 0.62 2.23
N GLY A 330 2.95 1.24 1.58
CA GLY A 330 2.92 1.40 0.13
C GLY A 330 2.76 0.09 -0.65
N ASP A 331 2.52 0.18 -1.96
CA ASP A 331 2.35 -0.99 -2.82
C ASP A 331 3.63 -1.85 -2.85
N GLY A 332 3.47 -3.16 -2.64
CA GLY A 332 4.60 -4.10 -2.56
C GLY A 332 5.62 -3.75 -1.46
N ARG A 333 5.17 -3.14 -0.34
CA ARG A 333 6.00 -2.68 0.80
C ARG A 333 7.08 -1.67 0.42
N CYS A 334 6.90 -0.95 -0.69
CA CYS A 334 7.91 -0.03 -1.22
C CYS A 334 8.41 0.99 -0.20
N PHE A 335 7.54 1.51 0.65
CA PHE A 335 7.91 2.50 1.65
C PHE A 335 8.73 1.87 2.78
N VAL A 336 8.36 0.67 3.24
CA VAL A 336 9.10 -0.07 4.28
C VAL A 336 10.51 -0.38 3.78
N LEU A 337 10.61 -0.96 2.59
CA LEU A 337 11.88 -1.35 1.97
C LEU A 337 12.77 -0.11 1.75
N PHE A 338 12.20 1.00 1.29
CA PHE A 338 12.96 2.23 1.11
C PHE A 338 13.43 2.82 2.43
N ALA A 339 12.58 2.87 3.45
CA ALA A 339 12.93 3.37 4.79
C ALA A 339 14.10 2.58 5.40
N ARG A 340 14.06 1.24 5.31
CA ARG A 340 15.12 0.36 5.82
C ARG A 340 16.41 0.48 4.99
N ARG A 341 16.30 0.65 3.67
CA ARG A 341 17.44 0.93 2.78
C ARG A 341 18.12 2.26 3.09
N LEU A 342 17.34 3.31 3.38
CA LEU A 342 17.86 4.61 3.82
C LEU A 342 18.55 4.50 5.18
N ALA A 343 17.98 3.75 6.13
CA ALA A 343 18.60 3.52 7.43
C ALA A 343 19.95 2.79 7.31
N ALA A 344 20.11 1.87 6.35
CA ALA A 344 21.41 1.25 6.05
C ALA A 344 22.47 2.23 5.52
N LEU A 345 22.07 3.43 5.09
CA LEU A 345 22.94 4.52 4.65
C LEU A 345 23.09 5.63 5.71
N GLY A 346 22.57 5.42 6.92
CA GLY A 346 22.60 6.41 7.98
C GLY A 346 21.52 7.49 7.87
N ILE A 347 20.49 7.30 7.05
CA ILE A 347 19.43 8.28 6.81
C ILE A 347 18.15 7.86 7.55
N ALA A 348 17.62 8.73 8.42
CA ALA A 348 16.37 8.48 9.12
C ALA A 348 15.15 8.73 8.21
N SER A 349 14.03 8.05 8.48
CA SER A 349 12.79 8.27 7.74
C SER A 349 11.54 8.14 8.61
N LEU A 350 10.45 8.80 8.20
CA LEU A 350 9.14 8.74 8.84
C LEU A 350 8.09 8.38 7.80
N ARG A 351 7.51 7.19 7.92
CA ARG A 351 6.37 6.74 7.09
C ARG A 351 5.09 7.11 7.81
N MET A 352 4.15 7.77 7.15
CA MET A 352 2.94 8.28 7.80
C MET A 352 1.68 7.73 7.16
N ASP A 353 0.71 7.40 8.01
CA ASP A 353 -0.70 7.33 7.66
C ASP A 353 -1.35 8.70 7.89
N LEU A 354 -1.72 9.40 6.83
CA LEU A 354 -2.44 10.68 6.93
C LEU A 354 -3.82 10.48 7.56
N ALA A 355 -4.42 11.54 8.09
CA ALA A 355 -5.68 11.44 8.84
C ALA A 355 -6.78 10.74 8.02
N GLY A 356 -7.42 9.73 8.61
CA GLY A 356 -8.47 8.93 7.96
C GLY A 356 -7.99 7.83 7.02
N LEU A 357 -6.67 7.67 6.84
CA LEU A 357 -6.03 6.58 6.09
C LEU A 357 -5.34 5.59 7.03
N GLY A 358 -5.09 4.37 6.54
CA GLY A 358 -4.37 3.32 7.26
C GLY A 358 -4.79 3.16 8.72
N ASP A 359 -3.81 3.27 9.63
CA ASP A 359 -3.97 3.16 11.08
C ASP A 359 -4.37 4.47 11.78
N SER A 360 -4.58 5.55 11.02
CA SER A 360 -5.01 6.89 11.50
C SER A 360 -6.53 7.09 11.46
N ALA A 361 -7.33 6.04 11.34
CA ALA A 361 -8.81 6.11 11.30
C ALA A 361 -9.42 5.93 12.72
N PRO A 362 -10.57 6.55 13.11
CA PRO A 362 -11.68 6.92 12.20
C PRO A 362 -12.40 8.28 12.43
N GLU A 363 -13.04 8.76 11.36
CA GLU A 363 -14.44 9.21 11.30
C GLU A 363 -14.98 8.70 9.95
N GLU A 364 -16.26 8.30 9.84
CA GLU A 364 -16.86 7.69 8.63
C GLU A 364 -16.75 8.60 7.38
N ARG A 365 -15.57 8.66 6.78
CA ARG A 365 -15.32 9.43 5.56
C ARG A 365 -15.07 8.45 4.43
N THR A 366 -15.96 8.53 3.44
CA THR A 366 -15.67 8.06 2.09
C THR A 366 -14.38 8.75 1.63
N ILE A 367 -13.38 7.98 1.20
CA ILE A 367 -12.15 8.55 0.66
C ILE A 367 -12.46 9.09 -0.75
N THR A 368 -12.32 10.40 -0.94
CA THR A 368 -12.47 11.05 -2.24
C THR A 368 -11.10 11.42 -2.79
N LEU A 369 -10.96 11.69 -4.09
CA LEU A 369 -9.67 12.21 -4.57
C LEU A 369 -9.42 13.60 -4.00
N GLU A 370 -10.47 14.38 -3.76
CA GLU A 370 -10.39 15.68 -3.11
C GLU A 370 -9.76 15.58 -1.73
N SER A 371 -10.19 14.63 -0.88
CA SER A 371 -9.59 14.46 0.45
C SER A 371 -8.11 14.06 0.39
N LEU A 372 -7.67 13.39 -0.67
CA LEU A 372 -6.27 12.99 -0.87
C LEU A 372 -5.38 14.13 -1.38
N HIS A 373 -5.96 15.19 -1.93
CA HIS A 373 -5.26 16.36 -2.46
C HIS A 373 -5.65 17.65 -1.72
N SER A 374 -6.11 17.51 -0.47
CA SER A 374 -6.65 18.60 0.31
C SER A 374 -5.57 19.36 1.09
N GLN A 375 -5.94 20.52 1.62
CA GLN A 375 -5.05 21.30 2.50
C GLN A 375 -4.83 20.59 3.83
N GLU A 376 -5.81 19.82 4.31
CA GLU A 376 -5.70 19.00 5.52
C GLU A 376 -4.66 17.90 5.34
N ALA A 377 -4.69 17.18 4.21
CA ALA A 377 -3.67 16.16 3.92
C ALA A 377 -2.26 16.77 3.82
N CYS A 378 -2.14 18.00 3.29
CA CYS A 378 -0.88 18.75 3.33
C CYS A 378 -0.47 19.13 4.77
N ALA A 379 -1.42 19.57 5.60
CA ALA A 379 -1.18 19.93 6.99
C ALA A 379 -0.66 18.74 7.82
N ASP A 380 -1.13 17.52 7.54
CA ASP A 380 -0.62 16.31 8.16
C ASP A 380 0.86 16.06 7.84
N VAL A 381 1.27 16.27 6.57
CA VAL A 381 2.69 16.16 6.16
C VAL A 381 3.54 17.24 6.82
N ILE A 382 3.03 18.47 6.92
CA ILE A 382 3.67 19.58 7.63
C ILE A 382 3.87 19.22 9.11
N ALA A 383 2.86 18.64 9.77
CA ALA A 383 2.96 18.17 11.15
C ALA A 383 4.02 17.07 11.31
N GLY A 384 4.12 16.14 10.35
CA GLY A 384 5.19 15.15 10.27
C GLY A 384 6.58 15.77 10.19
N ALA A 385 6.76 16.78 9.34
CA ALA A 385 8.03 17.49 9.21
C ALA A 385 8.40 18.25 10.49
N SER A 386 7.43 18.95 11.10
CA SER A 386 7.62 19.61 12.39
C SER A 386 7.99 18.62 13.50
N TRP A 387 7.39 17.42 13.50
CA TRP A 387 7.73 16.36 14.45
C TRP A 387 9.16 15.86 14.25
N LEU A 388 9.60 15.63 13.00
CA LEU A 388 10.98 15.26 12.68
C LEU A 388 11.99 16.33 13.14
N VAL A 389 11.66 17.61 12.96
CA VAL A 389 12.48 18.73 13.47
C VAL A 389 12.57 18.68 14.99
N ALA A 390 11.45 18.41 15.67
CA ALA A 390 11.45 18.24 17.13
C ALA A 390 12.23 17.00 17.60
N GLN A 391 12.42 15.99 16.75
CA GLN A 391 13.31 14.84 17.00
C GLN A 391 14.79 15.13 16.69
N GLY A 392 15.13 16.37 16.30
CA GLY A 392 16.51 16.79 16.05
C GLY A 392 16.96 16.70 14.59
N HIS A 393 16.05 16.49 13.63
CA HIS A 393 16.39 16.53 12.19
C HIS A 393 16.23 17.96 11.66
N PRO A 394 17.32 18.71 11.44
CA PRO A 394 17.23 20.13 11.08
C PRO A 394 16.68 20.35 9.65
N ALA A 395 16.70 19.32 8.82
CA ALA A 395 16.20 19.33 7.45
C ALA A 395 15.41 18.04 7.16
N VAL A 396 14.38 18.19 6.32
CA VAL A 396 13.48 17.10 5.90
C VAL A 396 13.37 17.10 4.38
N VAL A 397 13.27 15.91 3.79
CA VAL A 397 12.94 15.71 2.37
C VAL A 397 11.70 14.84 2.26
N THR A 398 10.75 15.18 1.40
CA THR A 398 9.57 14.33 1.17
C THR A 398 9.83 13.35 0.02
N PHE A 399 9.41 12.10 0.17
CA PHE A 399 9.33 11.13 -0.92
C PHE A 399 7.88 10.66 -1.07
N GLY A 400 7.25 10.94 -2.21
CA GLY A 400 5.84 10.62 -2.42
C GLY A 400 5.54 10.05 -3.80
N ILE A 401 4.46 9.27 -3.89
CA ILE A 401 3.94 8.68 -5.14
C ILE A 401 2.53 9.21 -5.37
N CYS A 402 2.21 9.64 -6.60
CA CYS A 402 0.88 10.13 -6.99
C CYS A 402 0.34 11.23 -6.05
N SER A 403 -0.68 10.94 -5.23
CA SER A 403 -1.22 11.88 -4.23
C SER A 403 -0.21 12.19 -3.13
N GLY A 404 0.62 11.22 -2.73
CA GLY A 404 1.75 11.44 -1.83
C GLY A 404 2.78 12.41 -2.40
N ALA A 405 3.02 12.37 -3.72
CA ALA A 405 3.89 13.35 -4.39
C ALA A 405 3.26 14.74 -4.33
N PHE A 406 1.95 14.84 -4.56
CA PHE A 406 1.23 16.11 -4.47
C PHE A 406 1.35 16.74 -3.08
N VAL A 407 0.93 16.04 -2.03
CA VAL A 407 0.97 16.59 -0.66
C VAL A 407 2.40 16.84 -0.19
N GLY A 408 3.36 16.01 -0.61
CA GLY A 408 4.79 16.22 -0.33
C GLY A 408 5.34 17.50 -0.96
N LEU A 409 5.04 17.77 -2.23
CA LEU A 409 5.44 19.01 -2.90
C LEU A 409 4.78 20.24 -2.25
N HIS A 410 3.48 20.16 -1.92
CA HIS A 410 2.76 21.28 -1.29
C HIS A 410 3.29 21.57 0.12
N ALA A 411 3.56 20.53 0.92
CA ALA A 411 4.20 20.69 2.21
C ALA A 411 5.62 21.27 2.06
N CYS A 412 6.36 20.83 1.05
CA CYS A 412 7.67 21.38 0.72
C CYS A 412 7.60 22.88 0.41
N ALA A 413 6.61 23.35 -0.34
CA ALA A 413 6.43 24.79 -0.56
C ALA A 413 6.12 25.56 0.75
N ALA A 414 5.40 24.93 1.69
CA ALA A 414 4.88 25.61 2.88
C ALA A 414 5.79 25.58 4.13
N HIS A 415 6.52 24.48 4.39
CA HIS A 415 7.23 24.27 5.65
C HIS A 415 8.73 24.57 5.52
N PRO A 416 9.32 25.49 6.31
CA PRO A 416 10.68 25.99 6.07
C PRO A 416 11.77 24.92 6.11
N GLN A 417 11.67 23.92 6.99
CA GLN A 417 12.68 22.85 7.09
C GLN A 417 12.51 21.71 6.08
N ILE A 418 11.49 21.72 5.21
CA ILE A 418 11.42 20.76 4.11
C ILE A 418 12.26 21.29 2.93
N VAL A 419 13.48 20.78 2.78
CA VAL A 419 14.48 21.32 1.84
C VAL A 419 14.44 20.69 0.45
N GLY A 420 13.65 19.62 0.28
CA GLY A 420 13.45 19.01 -1.02
C GLY A 420 12.26 18.08 -1.11
N ALA A 421 11.86 17.77 -2.33
CA ALA A 421 10.75 16.88 -2.63
C ALA A 421 11.06 15.95 -3.81
N PHE A 422 10.94 14.65 -3.58
CA PHE A 422 10.96 13.62 -4.61
C PHE A 422 9.54 13.13 -4.88
N GLY A 423 9.05 13.35 -6.10
CA GLY A 423 7.71 12.99 -6.51
C GLY A 423 7.72 11.97 -7.65
N VAL A 424 7.02 10.85 -7.47
CA VAL A 424 6.81 9.84 -8.52
C VAL A 424 5.42 9.97 -9.12
N ASN A 425 5.33 10.03 -10.45
CA ASN A 425 4.08 10.04 -11.21
C ASN A 425 3.06 11.08 -10.69
N LEU A 426 3.53 12.31 -10.46
CA LEU A 426 2.68 13.43 -10.02
C LEU A 426 1.67 13.78 -11.12
N GLN A 427 0.39 13.55 -10.87
CA GLN A 427 -0.66 13.75 -11.88
C GLN A 427 -1.07 15.22 -12.09
N GLN A 428 -0.97 16.04 -11.03
CA GLN A 428 -1.35 17.45 -11.06
C GLN A 428 -0.44 18.26 -10.12
N PHE A 429 -0.11 19.49 -10.48
CA PHE A 429 0.61 20.42 -9.60
C PHE A 429 -0.33 21.19 -8.68
N VAL A 430 -1.55 21.46 -9.16
CA VAL A 430 -2.58 22.20 -8.43
C VAL A 430 -3.89 21.45 -8.61
N TRP A 431 -4.59 21.19 -7.50
CA TRP A 431 -5.87 20.48 -7.55
C TRP A 431 -6.93 21.33 -8.26
N GLN A 432 -7.57 20.77 -9.29
CA GLN A 432 -8.58 21.45 -10.12
C GLN A 432 -9.88 20.64 -10.26
N GLY A 433 -10.12 19.70 -9.34
CA GLY A 433 -11.32 18.87 -9.31
C GLY A 433 -11.25 17.59 -10.16
N GLU A 434 -12.10 16.61 -9.83
CA GLU A 434 -12.06 15.25 -10.38
C GLU A 434 -12.44 15.17 -11.88
N GLU A 435 -13.32 16.06 -12.37
CA GLU A 435 -13.76 16.05 -13.78
C GLU A 435 -12.60 16.32 -14.75
N ARG A 436 -11.65 17.18 -14.35
CA ARG A 436 -10.48 17.50 -15.19
C ARG A 436 -9.52 16.31 -15.28
N VAL A 437 -9.30 15.59 -14.18
CA VAL A 437 -8.52 14.33 -14.15
C VAL A 437 -9.09 13.31 -15.15
N ARG A 438 -10.42 13.09 -15.10
CA ARG A 438 -11.13 12.17 -16.02
C ARG A 438 -11.05 12.62 -17.48
N SER A 439 -11.14 13.92 -17.73
CA SER A 439 -11.08 14.48 -19.08
C SER A 439 -9.68 14.36 -19.70
N ASN A 440 -8.62 14.60 -18.92
CA ASN A 440 -7.23 14.42 -19.35
C ASN A 440 -6.92 12.93 -19.60
N SER A 441 -7.39 12.01 -18.74
CA SER A 441 -7.25 10.57 -18.97
C SER A 441 -7.99 10.10 -20.23
N ALA A 442 -9.15 10.69 -20.54
CA ALA A 442 -9.92 10.37 -21.75
C ALA A 442 -9.23 10.89 -23.03
N ILE A 443 -8.56 12.04 -23.00
CA ILE A 443 -7.80 12.58 -24.14
C ILE A 443 -6.56 11.72 -24.44
N ALA A 444 -5.90 11.20 -23.40
CA ALA A 444 -4.74 10.32 -23.52
C ALA A 444 -5.08 8.92 -24.07
N SER A 445 -6.29 8.40 -23.81
CA SER A 445 -6.77 7.13 -24.37
C SER A 445 -6.73 7.06 -25.92
N ASN A 446 -6.75 8.23 -26.59
CA ASN A 446 -6.59 8.31 -28.05
C ASN A 446 -5.15 8.08 -28.52
N ARG A 447 -4.14 8.23 -27.67
CA ARG A 447 -2.72 8.01 -28.02
C ARG A 447 -2.38 6.53 -27.96
N THR A 448 -2.88 5.82 -26.95
CA THR A 448 -2.88 4.36 -26.87
C THR A 448 -3.73 3.73 -27.96
N LEU A 449 -4.89 4.31 -28.31
CA LEU A 449 -5.65 3.88 -29.50
C LEU A 449 -4.86 4.08 -30.81
N ARG A 450 -4.04 5.13 -30.92
CA ARG A 450 -3.20 5.38 -32.11
C ARG A 450 -2.05 4.38 -32.24
N HIS A 451 -1.42 3.97 -31.14
CA HIS A 451 -0.40 2.92 -31.17
C HIS A 451 -1.00 1.51 -31.35
N ALA A 452 -2.17 1.24 -30.76
CA ALA A 452 -2.93 0.01 -31.02
C ALA A 452 -3.51 -0.04 -32.45
N ALA A 453 -3.80 1.12 -33.06
CA ALA A 453 -4.21 1.21 -34.46
C ALA A 453 -3.04 1.01 -35.43
N LEU A 454 -1.78 1.01 -34.98
CA LEU A 454 -0.62 0.71 -35.82
C LEU A 454 -0.30 -0.79 -35.90
N SER A 455 -1.08 -1.67 -35.23
CA SER A 455 -1.01 -3.11 -35.47
C SER A 455 -1.66 -3.44 -36.83
N THR A 456 -0.90 -4.05 -37.73
CA THR A 456 -1.29 -4.34 -39.13
C THR A 456 -2.46 -5.30 -39.29
N ASP A 457 -2.90 -5.98 -38.24
CA ASP A 457 -3.94 -7.01 -38.33
C ASP A 457 -5.39 -6.51 -38.18
N LYS A 458 -5.62 -5.24 -37.82
CA LYS A 458 -6.99 -4.68 -37.65
C LYS A 458 -7.52 -3.89 -38.86
N TRP A 459 -6.65 -3.45 -39.77
CA TRP A 459 -7.08 -2.62 -40.92
C TRP A 459 -7.84 -3.39 -41.99
N LYS A 460 -7.65 -4.71 -42.08
CA LYS A 460 -8.37 -5.57 -43.04
C LYS A 460 -9.87 -5.72 -42.76
N ARG A 461 -10.35 -5.37 -41.55
CA ARG A 461 -11.78 -5.45 -41.17
C ARG A 461 -12.56 -4.13 -41.24
N ILE A 462 -11.88 -3.00 -41.48
CA ILE A 462 -12.53 -1.67 -41.49
C ILE A 462 -12.87 -1.21 -42.92
N TRP A 463 -12.37 -1.90 -43.94
CA TRP A 463 -12.48 -1.48 -45.35
C TRP A 463 -13.71 -2.02 -46.10
N SER A 464 -14.68 -2.60 -45.40
CA SER A 464 -15.84 -3.28 -46.03
C SER A 464 -17.19 -2.60 -45.83
N ASP A 465 -17.27 -1.29 -45.53
CA ASP A 465 -18.59 -0.65 -45.41
C ASP A 465 -18.60 0.83 -45.87
N LYS A 466 -19.18 1.08 -47.05
CA LYS A 466 -19.08 2.35 -47.81
C LYS A 466 -20.18 3.38 -47.52
N ALA A 467 -21.02 3.20 -46.50
CA ALA A 467 -22.23 4.01 -46.34
C ALA A 467 -22.23 5.08 -45.21
N SER A 468 -21.11 5.42 -44.54
CA SER A 468 -21.12 6.44 -43.43
C SER A 468 -20.13 7.61 -43.55
N LEU A 469 -19.67 7.96 -44.75
CA LEU A 469 -18.61 8.98 -44.93
C LEU A 469 -19.09 10.44 -44.80
N ALA A 470 -20.36 10.75 -45.07
CA ALA A 470 -20.85 12.14 -45.07
C ALA A 470 -21.04 12.73 -43.64
N GLY A 471 -21.40 11.92 -42.65
CA GLY A 471 -21.56 12.35 -41.25
C GLY A 471 -20.23 12.51 -40.49
N LYS A 472 -19.20 11.74 -40.87
CA LYS A 472 -17.87 11.80 -40.25
C LYS A 472 -17.03 12.97 -40.74
N ALA A 473 -17.30 13.49 -41.95
CA ALA A 473 -16.60 14.62 -42.54
C ALA A 473 -16.84 15.94 -41.79
N ARG A 474 -18.08 16.23 -41.34
CA ARG A 474 -18.37 17.44 -40.54
C ARG A 474 -17.72 17.42 -39.16
N GLY A 475 -17.67 16.25 -38.51
CA GLY A 475 -16.96 16.08 -37.25
C GLY A 475 -15.44 16.18 -37.39
N LEU A 476 -14.87 15.77 -38.52
CA LEU A 476 -13.45 15.94 -38.82
C LEU A 476 -13.09 17.39 -39.16
N LEU A 477 -13.96 18.16 -39.82
CA LEU A 477 -13.73 19.59 -40.09
C LEU A 477 -13.73 20.43 -38.80
N ALA A 478 -14.69 20.20 -37.88
CA ALA A 478 -14.69 20.88 -36.56
C ALA A 478 -13.51 20.46 -35.66
N ARG A 479 -12.93 19.27 -35.90
CA ARG A 479 -11.70 18.79 -35.23
C ARG A 479 -10.43 19.30 -35.91
N ALA A 480 -10.47 19.58 -37.20
CA ALA A 480 -9.37 20.16 -37.96
C ALA A 480 -9.19 21.65 -37.64
N THR A 481 -10.29 22.40 -37.46
CA THR A 481 -10.26 23.80 -37.03
C THR A 481 -9.69 23.92 -35.61
N ARG A 482 -10.11 23.08 -34.65
CA ARG A 482 -9.50 23.02 -33.30
C ARG A 482 -8.04 22.56 -33.31
N ARG A 483 -7.63 21.71 -34.26
CA ARG A 483 -6.20 21.33 -34.46
C ARG A 483 -5.38 22.46 -35.06
N PHE A 484 -5.98 23.28 -35.90
CA PHE A 484 -5.34 24.44 -36.50
C PHE A 484 -5.19 25.55 -35.45
N GLU A 485 -6.23 25.85 -34.70
CA GLU A 485 -6.18 26.76 -33.53
C GLU A 485 -5.14 26.31 -32.51
N ARG A 486 -5.06 25.00 -32.21
CA ARG A 486 -4.08 24.44 -31.27
C ARG A 486 -2.67 24.42 -31.85
N ARG A 487 -2.47 24.18 -33.15
CA ARG A 487 -1.15 24.32 -33.79
C ARG A 487 -0.69 25.76 -33.89
N VAL A 488 -1.61 26.71 -34.10
CA VAL A 488 -1.30 28.14 -34.07
C VAL A 488 -0.93 28.55 -32.65
N ALA A 489 -1.65 28.06 -31.64
CA ALA A 489 -1.29 28.23 -30.23
C ALA A 489 0.06 27.57 -29.87
N ASP A 490 0.30 26.32 -30.27
CA ASP A 490 1.56 25.57 -30.03
C ASP A 490 2.75 26.22 -30.75
N MET A 491 2.53 26.81 -31.94
CA MET A 491 3.55 27.53 -32.69
C MET A 491 3.82 28.91 -32.09
N MET A 492 2.78 29.59 -31.57
CA MET A 492 2.94 30.82 -30.79
C MET A 492 3.62 30.55 -29.43
N ASP A 493 3.35 29.42 -28.78
CA ASP A 493 4.02 28.97 -27.56
C ASP A 493 5.49 28.58 -27.80
N ALA A 494 5.78 27.87 -28.90
CA ALA A 494 7.14 27.49 -29.28
C ALA A 494 8.03 28.69 -29.66
N THR A 495 7.43 29.82 -30.05
CA THR A 495 8.16 31.00 -30.53
C THR A 495 8.18 32.15 -29.49
N ILE A 496 7.19 32.22 -28.59
CA ILE A 496 6.97 33.37 -27.69
C ILE A 496 6.88 32.95 -26.20
N GLY A 497 6.67 31.67 -25.88
CA GLY A 497 6.71 31.14 -24.50
C GLY A 497 5.60 31.62 -23.56
N TRP A 498 4.44 32.01 -24.10
CA TRP A 498 3.31 32.60 -23.35
C TRP A 498 2.05 31.73 -23.39
N SER A 499 1.76 31.08 -22.26
CA SER A 499 0.47 30.42 -22.01
C SER A 499 -0.60 31.45 -21.62
N PHE A 500 -1.73 31.48 -22.34
CA PHE A 500 -2.82 32.46 -22.20
C PHE A 500 -3.75 32.27 -20.97
N SER A 501 -3.35 31.48 -19.98
CA SER A 501 -4.08 31.29 -18.72
C SER A 501 -3.12 31.46 -17.54
N PRO A 502 -3.52 32.03 -16.39
CA PRO A 502 -2.66 32.05 -15.21
C PRO A 502 -2.19 30.63 -14.88
N ASN A 503 -0.91 30.37 -15.16
CA ASN A 503 -0.33 29.04 -15.03
C ASN A 503 -0.01 28.80 -13.55
N ASN A 504 -1.01 28.38 -12.80
CA ASN A 504 -0.89 28.09 -11.36
C ASN A 504 0.20 27.05 -11.06
N ALA A 505 0.49 26.12 -11.99
CA ALA A 505 1.57 25.15 -11.85
C ALA A 505 2.95 25.81 -11.94
N ARG A 506 3.13 26.77 -12.86
CA ARG A 506 4.37 27.55 -12.95
C ARG A 506 4.57 28.41 -11.70
N ARG A 507 3.53 29.11 -11.24
CA ARG A 507 3.58 29.88 -9.99
C ARG A 507 3.93 29.00 -8.77
N PHE A 508 3.42 27.77 -8.75
CA PHE A 508 3.75 26.82 -7.70
C PHE A 508 5.23 26.38 -7.75
N LEU A 509 5.79 26.14 -8.94
CA LEU A 509 7.24 25.89 -9.07
C LEU A 509 8.08 27.13 -8.76
N GLU A 510 7.60 28.33 -9.05
CA GLU A 510 8.24 29.59 -8.64
C GLU A 510 8.38 29.65 -7.11
N LEU A 511 7.34 29.29 -6.35
CA LEU A 511 7.43 29.24 -4.87
C LEU A 511 8.51 28.26 -4.38
N LEU A 512 8.57 27.06 -4.97
CA LEU A 512 9.59 26.06 -4.63
C LEU A 512 11.00 26.53 -5.01
N HIS A 513 11.11 27.22 -6.15
CA HIS A 513 12.37 27.76 -6.65
C HIS A 513 12.87 28.94 -5.81
N GLU A 514 12.01 29.90 -5.46
CA GLU A 514 12.32 31.04 -4.57
C GLU A 514 12.76 30.57 -3.19
N LYS A 515 12.19 29.47 -2.70
CA LYS A 515 12.63 28.81 -1.47
C LYS A 515 14.01 28.16 -1.60
N GLY A 516 14.47 27.85 -2.82
CA GLY A 516 15.69 27.08 -3.06
C GLY A 516 15.53 25.59 -2.76
N ALA A 517 14.31 25.06 -2.80
CA ALA A 517 14.06 23.64 -2.56
C ALA A 517 14.49 22.79 -3.76
N GLU A 518 15.23 21.71 -3.51
CA GLU A 518 15.57 20.74 -4.56
C GLU A 518 14.37 19.82 -4.85
N VAL A 519 13.92 19.79 -6.10
CA VAL A 519 12.76 18.99 -6.51
C VAL A 519 13.19 18.01 -7.59
N ARG A 520 12.82 16.73 -7.40
CA ARG A 520 13.00 15.68 -8.40
C ARG A 520 11.66 15.02 -8.71
N LEU A 521 11.26 15.10 -9.97
CA LEU A 521 10.03 14.48 -10.46
C LEU A 521 10.40 13.30 -11.36
N LEU A 522 9.94 12.12 -10.98
CA LEU A 522 10.16 10.87 -11.69
C LEU A 522 8.86 10.42 -12.35
N TYR A 523 8.90 10.20 -13.67
CA TYR A 523 7.73 9.75 -14.43
C TYR A 523 8.02 8.45 -15.18
N GLY A 524 7.02 7.57 -15.21
CA GLY A 524 6.99 6.49 -16.20
C GLY A 524 6.62 7.00 -17.57
N GLU A 525 7.23 6.44 -18.62
CA GLU A 525 7.07 6.89 -20.01
C GLU A 525 5.60 7.04 -20.46
N PHE A 526 4.71 6.21 -19.92
CA PHE A 526 3.29 6.17 -20.26
C PHE A 526 2.38 6.80 -19.20
N ASP A 527 2.95 7.41 -18.17
CA ASP A 527 2.18 8.02 -17.09
C ASP A 527 1.42 9.28 -17.55
N HIS A 528 0.18 9.41 -17.11
CA HIS A 528 -0.68 10.54 -17.45
C HIS A 528 -0.15 11.89 -16.94
N GLY A 529 0.64 11.90 -15.86
CA GLY A 529 1.25 13.11 -15.32
C GLY A 529 2.24 13.78 -16.28
N ILE A 530 2.79 13.04 -17.26
CA ILE A 530 3.65 13.64 -18.31
C ILE A 530 2.87 14.61 -19.19
N ASP A 531 1.61 14.30 -19.50
CA ASP A 531 0.79 15.17 -20.34
C ASP A 531 0.47 16.47 -19.61
N GLU A 532 0.25 16.42 -18.29
CA GLU A 532 0.10 17.61 -17.44
C GLU A 532 1.40 18.44 -17.42
N LEU A 533 2.55 17.78 -17.25
CA LEU A 533 3.86 18.44 -17.28
C LEU A 533 4.11 19.15 -18.61
N LYS A 534 3.80 18.50 -19.73
CA LYS A 534 3.93 19.07 -21.08
C LYS A 534 2.96 20.21 -21.34
N LEU A 535 1.75 20.14 -20.75
CA LEU A 535 0.73 21.18 -20.86
C LEU A 535 1.20 22.48 -20.19
N HIS A 536 1.93 22.41 -19.08
CA HIS A 536 2.39 23.60 -18.36
C HIS A 536 3.79 24.10 -18.75
N PHE A 537 4.67 23.20 -19.20
CA PHE A 537 6.10 23.51 -19.44
C PHE A 537 6.55 23.28 -20.89
N GLY A 538 5.62 23.00 -21.79
CA GLY A 538 5.86 22.77 -23.22
C GLY A 538 6.26 21.32 -23.52
N ALA A 539 6.13 20.92 -24.79
CA ALA A 539 6.33 19.52 -25.23
C ALA A 539 7.73 18.96 -24.92
N ASN A 540 8.76 19.83 -24.95
CA ASN A 540 10.16 19.51 -24.65
C ASN A 540 10.57 19.92 -23.22
N LEU A 541 9.61 20.34 -22.39
CA LEU A 541 9.84 20.81 -21.02
C LEU A 541 10.82 21.99 -20.92
N SER A 542 10.97 22.78 -21.99
CA SER A 542 11.86 23.94 -22.02
C SER A 542 11.47 25.01 -20.99
N GLY A 543 10.19 25.05 -20.59
CA GLY A 543 9.70 25.90 -19.51
C GLY A 543 10.34 25.59 -18.15
N LEU A 544 10.90 24.38 -17.96
CA LEU A 544 11.61 24.02 -16.73
C LEU A 544 13.03 24.60 -16.66
N ARG A 545 13.59 25.12 -17.76
CA ARG A 545 14.93 25.74 -17.75
C ARG A 545 15.02 26.95 -16.82
N GLY A 546 13.89 27.60 -16.53
CA GLY A 546 13.80 28.69 -15.55
C GLY A 546 13.85 28.23 -14.09
N PHE A 547 13.85 26.92 -13.83
CA PHE A 547 13.79 26.33 -12.49
C PHE A 547 14.97 25.35 -12.29
N PRO A 548 16.20 25.84 -12.10
CA PRO A 548 17.40 24.98 -12.03
C PRO A 548 17.39 23.95 -10.89
N HIS A 549 16.60 24.18 -9.84
CA HIS A 549 16.40 23.26 -8.71
C HIS A 549 15.32 22.19 -8.97
N VAL A 550 14.60 22.26 -10.10
CA VAL A 550 13.57 21.28 -10.48
C VAL A 550 14.11 20.38 -11.59
N ARG A 551 14.29 19.10 -11.29
CA ARG A 551 14.75 18.08 -12.25
C ARG A 551 13.66 17.09 -12.55
N VAL A 552 13.51 16.74 -13.82
CA VAL A 552 12.58 15.71 -14.28
C VAL A 552 13.37 14.56 -14.87
N ALA A 553 13.08 13.35 -14.44
CA ALA A 553 13.59 12.13 -15.02
C ALA A 553 12.43 11.28 -15.55
N MET A 554 12.65 10.66 -16.71
CA MET A 554 11.75 9.68 -17.28
C MET A 554 12.43 8.33 -17.22
N LEU A 555 11.71 7.32 -16.75
CA LEU A 555 12.23 5.96 -16.74
C LEU A 555 11.38 5.06 -17.66
N PRO A 556 12.01 4.20 -18.48
CA PRO A 556 11.31 3.43 -19.52
C PRO A 556 10.29 2.42 -18.97
N ILE A 557 10.48 1.92 -17.75
CA ILE A 557 9.70 0.79 -17.19
C ILE A 557 9.04 1.17 -15.88
N HIS A 558 8.02 2.03 -15.90
CA HIS A 558 7.31 2.42 -14.68
C HIS A 558 5.81 2.39 -14.90
N ASP A 559 5.15 1.58 -14.08
CA ASP A 559 3.72 1.66 -13.88
C ASP A 559 3.39 2.75 -12.85
N HIS A 560 2.19 3.33 -12.94
CA HIS A 560 1.78 4.50 -12.15
C HIS A 560 2.04 4.35 -10.63
N SER A 561 1.85 3.16 -10.07
CA SER A 561 1.89 2.89 -8.63
C SER A 561 3.10 2.07 -8.20
N LEU A 562 4.09 1.85 -9.08
CA LEU A 562 5.27 1.02 -8.82
C LEU A 562 4.93 -0.42 -8.38
N PHE A 563 3.96 -1.05 -9.02
CA PHE A 563 3.57 -2.43 -8.74
C PHE A 563 4.66 -3.43 -9.11
N THR A 564 5.48 -3.18 -10.13
CA THR A 564 6.56 -4.12 -10.47
C THR A 564 7.78 -3.92 -9.57
N ARG A 565 8.48 -5.01 -9.22
CA ARG A 565 9.73 -4.95 -8.44
C ARG A 565 10.78 -4.08 -9.13
N ALA A 566 10.90 -4.21 -10.45
CA ALA A 566 11.83 -3.40 -11.25
C ALA A 566 11.52 -1.90 -11.16
N ALA A 567 10.24 -1.49 -11.26
CA ALA A 567 9.86 -0.09 -11.12
C ALA A 567 10.12 0.44 -9.70
N ARG A 568 9.81 -0.33 -8.65
CA ARG A 568 10.15 0.06 -7.27
C ARG A 568 11.64 0.25 -7.09
N GLU A 569 12.43 -0.72 -7.54
CA GLU A 569 13.88 -0.71 -7.38
C GLU A 569 14.52 0.46 -8.12
N ALA A 570 14.05 0.76 -9.34
CA ALA A 570 14.51 1.89 -10.12
C ALA A 570 14.16 3.23 -9.43
N ALA A 571 12.92 3.40 -8.97
CA ALA A 571 12.51 4.62 -8.27
C ALA A 571 13.24 4.82 -6.93
N MET A 572 13.39 3.76 -6.12
CA MET A 572 14.14 3.82 -4.86
C MET A 572 15.62 4.12 -5.09
N SER A 573 16.24 3.52 -6.13
CA SER A 573 17.63 3.78 -6.49
C SER A 573 17.84 5.22 -6.97
N ASP A 574 16.93 5.74 -7.80
CA ASP A 574 16.96 7.12 -8.28
C ASP A 574 16.82 8.13 -7.14
N ALA A 575 15.87 7.88 -6.23
CA ALA A 575 15.67 8.70 -5.02
C ALA A 575 16.88 8.66 -4.09
N GLN A 576 17.43 7.46 -3.83
CA GLN A 576 18.64 7.29 -3.03
C GLN A 576 19.81 8.09 -3.63
N GLN A 577 20.06 7.92 -4.93
CA GLN A 577 21.18 8.60 -5.59
C GLN A 577 21.00 10.12 -5.50
N TRP A 578 19.81 10.63 -5.79
CA TRP A 578 19.52 12.06 -5.70
C TRP A 578 19.69 12.60 -4.27
N LEU A 579 19.20 11.88 -3.26
CA LEU A 579 19.36 12.25 -1.84
C LEU A 579 20.84 12.38 -1.47
N LEU A 580 21.65 11.38 -1.83
CA LEU A 580 23.07 11.37 -1.54
C LEU A 580 23.81 12.50 -2.25
N GLU A 581 23.51 12.72 -3.54
CA GLU A 581 24.15 13.74 -4.36
C GLU A 581 23.85 15.16 -3.91
N ARG A 582 22.62 15.43 -3.47
CA ARG A 582 22.16 16.78 -3.15
C ARG A 582 22.36 17.18 -1.70
N PHE A 583 22.25 16.24 -0.77
CA PHE A 583 22.19 16.57 0.65
C PHE A 583 23.28 15.92 1.49
N CYS A 584 23.93 14.86 1.01
CA CYS A 584 24.86 14.07 1.83
C CYS A 584 26.32 14.17 1.37
N ARG A 585 26.61 14.76 0.20
CA ARG A 585 27.99 14.98 -0.24
C ARG A 585 28.63 16.16 0.51
N PRO A 586 29.92 16.06 0.88
CA PRO A 586 30.62 17.17 1.51
C PRO A 586 30.67 18.39 0.57
N PRO A 587 30.51 19.61 1.08
CA PRO A 587 30.60 20.82 0.28
C PRO A 587 31.99 20.93 -0.37
N GLY A 588 32.05 20.96 -1.71
CA GLY A 588 33.30 21.12 -2.48
C GLY A 588 33.49 20.13 -3.64
N THR A 589 32.71 19.04 -3.71
CA THR A 589 32.73 18.13 -4.86
C THR A 589 31.56 18.45 -5.82
N SER A 590 31.62 19.58 -6.52
CA SER A 590 30.65 19.84 -7.59
C SER A 590 30.99 18.95 -8.80
N SER A 591 30.07 18.06 -9.15
CA SER A 591 30.03 17.50 -10.49
C SER A 591 28.97 18.28 -11.26
N ASP A 592 29.43 19.20 -12.11
CA ASP A 592 28.62 19.81 -13.17
C ASP A 592 28.40 18.83 -14.35
N ALA A 593 28.68 17.54 -14.17
CA ALA A 593 28.44 16.56 -15.22
C ALA A 593 26.93 16.33 -15.40
N PRO A 594 26.40 16.46 -16.63
CA PRO A 594 25.01 16.13 -16.91
C PRO A 594 24.73 14.66 -16.58
N TYR A 595 23.62 14.45 -15.86
CA TYR A 595 23.07 13.15 -15.51
C TYR A 595 22.87 12.28 -16.77
N SER A 596 23.45 11.09 -16.78
CA SER A 596 23.19 10.09 -17.82
C SER A 596 22.08 9.16 -17.31
N PRO A 597 20.90 9.10 -17.94
CA PRO A 597 19.76 8.29 -17.46
C PRO A 597 19.97 6.77 -17.60
N HIS A 598 21.15 6.33 -18.03
CA HIS A 598 21.49 4.93 -18.25
C HIS A 598 22.65 4.51 -17.35
N ALA A 599 22.34 4.12 -16.13
CA ALA A 599 23.17 3.13 -15.45
C ALA A 599 22.82 1.77 -16.06
N THR A 600 23.62 1.31 -17.03
CA THR A 600 23.61 -0.08 -17.47
C THR A 600 23.83 -0.96 -16.25
N MET A 601 22.85 -1.81 -15.91
CA MET A 601 23.05 -2.87 -14.93
C MET A 601 24.29 -3.66 -15.33
N ALA A 602 25.29 -3.75 -14.44
CA ALA A 602 26.37 -4.70 -14.62
C ALA A 602 25.76 -6.12 -14.60
N PRO A 603 26.05 -6.98 -15.58
CA PRO A 603 25.58 -8.35 -15.55
C PRO A 603 26.15 -9.05 -14.31
N ALA A 604 25.29 -9.82 -13.63
CA ALA A 604 25.71 -10.67 -12.52
C ALA A 604 26.85 -11.59 -13.00
N PRO A 605 27.88 -11.85 -12.17
CA PRO A 605 28.95 -12.76 -12.54
C PRO A 605 28.35 -14.14 -12.78
N THR A 606 28.46 -14.59 -14.04
CA THR A 606 28.17 -15.95 -14.45
C THR A 606 29.13 -16.87 -13.72
N ALA A 607 28.62 -17.67 -12.78
CA ALA A 607 29.30 -18.90 -12.40
C ALA A 607 29.16 -19.86 -13.58
N ASP A 608 30.31 -20.25 -14.14
CA ASP A 608 30.47 -21.19 -15.25
C ASP A 608 31.28 -22.37 -14.73
N PRO A 609 31.07 -23.61 -15.19
CA PRO A 609 29.83 -24.37 -15.29
C PRO A 609 29.67 -25.40 -14.16
#